data_AF-A0A9N9BVG4-F1
#
_entry.id   AF-A0A9N9BVG4-F1
#
_cell.length_a   1.000
_cell.length_b   1.000
_cell.length_c   1.000
_cell.angle_alpha   90.00
_cell.angle_beta   90.00
_cell.angle_gamma   90.00
#
_symmetry.space_group_name_H-M   'P 1'
#
loop_
_entity.id
_entity.type
_entity.pdbx_description
1 polymer ?
#
loop_
_entity_poly.entity_id
_entity_poly.type
_entity_poly.pdbx_seq_one_letter_code
_entity_poly.pdbx_strand_id
1 'polypeptide(L)'
;MSTDHQLKRYTEIMLGNTDANSLILWRVNIPENEIHEIYEGINIKEKFKGEELTSNLKPIGQVFKGQPPSEHIHIIVELPATTVKRKMPTITHAPKTNTGLSRL
;
A
#
# COMPACT_ATOMS: atom_id res chain seq x y z
N MET A 1 0.52 -25.06 8.07
CA MET A 1 1.15 -24.26 7.00
C MET A 1 0.85 -22.80 7.30
N SER A 2 1.89 -21.98 7.52
CA SER A 2 1.75 -20.63 8.09
C SER A 2 1.41 -19.58 7.03
N THR A 3 0.48 -18.69 7.35
CA THR A 3 -0.01 -17.56 6.54
C THR A 3 1.08 -16.55 6.20
N ASP A 4 2.09 -16.39 7.06
CA ASP A 4 3.17 -15.42 6.90
C ASP A 4 4.01 -15.70 5.65
N HIS A 5 4.24 -16.97 5.35
CA HIS A 5 5.05 -17.38 4.20
C HIS A 5 4.32 -17.11 2.88
N GLN A 6 2.98 -17.16 2.87
CA GLN A 6 2.19 -16.83 1.68
C GLN A 6 2.14 -15.33 1.44
N LEU A 7 1.99 -14.52 2.50
CA LEU A 7 1.98 -13.06 2.38
C LEU A 7 3.33 -12.54 1.87
N LYS A 8 4.44 -13.02 2.44
CA LYS A 8 5.80 -12.66 1.99
C LYS A 8 6.01 -12.95 0.50
N ARG A 9 5.66 -14.15 0.04
CA ARG A 9 5.81 -14.57 -1.35
C ARG A 9 4.89 -13.78 -2.30
N TYR A 10 3.68 -13.43 -1.87
CA TYR A 10 2.77 -12.58 -2.64
C TYR A 10 3.34 -11.17 -2.83
N THR A 11 3.88 -10.56 -1.77
CA THR A 11 4.52 -9.23 -1.82
C THR A 11 5.73 -9.22 -2.75
N GLU A 12 6.60 -10.23 -2.69
CA GLU A 12 7.76 -10.36 -3.59
C GLU A 12 7.34 -10.47 -5.07
N ILE A 13 6.33 -11.28 -5.37
CA ILE A 13 5.82 -11.45 -6.75
C ILE A 13 5.16 -10.17 -7.27
N MET A 14 4.40 -9.47 -6.43
CA MET A 14 3.72 -8.24 -6.82
C MET A 14 4.72 -7.11 -7.09
N LEU A 15 5.76 -6.96 -6.25
CA LEU A 15 6.84 -6.02 -6.51
C LEU A 15 7.58 -6.33 -7.83
N GLY A 16 7.87 -7.61 -8.10
CA GLY A 16 8.57 -8.03 -9.31
C GLY A 16 7.82 -7.79 -10.63
N ASN A 17 6.49 -7.67 -10.58
CA ASN A 17 5.63 -7.45 -11.76
C ASN A 17 5.04 -6.04 -11.84
N THR A 18 5.35 -5.15 -10.89
CA THR A 18 4.83 -3.78 -10.87
C THR A 18 5.75 -2.88 -11.70
N ASP A 19 5.18 -2.08 -12.61
CA ASP A 19 5.95 -1.07 -13.34
C ASP A 19 6.60 -0.11 -12.34
N ALA A 20 7.92 0.06 -12.41
CA ALA A 20 8.66 0.94 -11.52
C ALA A 20 8.11 2.38 -11.52
N ASN A 21 7.56 2.85 -12.65
CA ASN A 21 6.96 4.18 -12.75
C ASN A 21 5.62 4.31 -12.02
N SER A 22 5.01 3.19 -11.63
CA SER A 22 3.76 3.16 -10.86
C SER A 22 3.99 3.09 -9.35
N LEU A 23 5.23 2.88 -8.91
CA LEU A 23 5.59 2.88 -7.49
C LEU A 23 5.54 4.30 -6.93
N ILE A 24 5.01 4.43 -5.72
CA ILE A 24 5.02 5.67 -4.97
C ILE A 24 6.26 5.65 -4.08
N LEU A 25 7.13 6.64 -4.25
CA LEU A 25 8.36 6.76 -3.48
C LEU A 25 8.24 7.89 -2.46
N TRP A 26 8.55 7.59 -1.20
CA TRP A 26 8.50 8.55 -0.11
C TRP A 26 9.89 8.81 0.44
N ARG A 27 10.31 10.07 0.44
CA ARG A 27 11.46 10.52 1.23
C ARG A 27 11.04 10.68 2.68
N VAL A 28 11.76 10.02 3.57
CA VAL A 28 11.52 10.04 5.02
C VAL A 28 12.84 10.25 5.77
N ASN A 29 12.74 10.53 7.07
CA ASN A 29 13.90 10.61 7.95
C ASN A 29 13.63 9.81 9.24
N ILE A 30 13.63 8.48 9.11
CA ILE A 30 13.29 7.55 10.19
C ILE A 30 14.57 7.16 10.95
N PRO A 31 14.64 7.34 12.28
CA PRO A 31 15.72 6.77 13.09
C PRO A 31 15.77 5.24 12.97
N GLU A 32 16.95 4.63 12.98
CA GLU A 32 17.10 3.17 12.81
C GLU A 32 16.28 2.37 13.84
N ASN A 33 16.18 2.87 15.07
CA ASN A 33 15.39 2.27 16.13
C ASN A 33 13.88 2.32 15.89
N GLU A 34 13.37 3.08 14.91
CA GLU A 34 11.94 3.23 14.60
C GLU A 34 11.50 2.45 13.34
N ILE A 35 12.41 1.72 12.68
CA ILE A 35 12.10 0.94 11.46
C ILE A 35 10.96 -0.07 11.69
N HIS A 36 10.87 -0.62 12.90
CA HIS A 36 9.84 -1.58 13.29
C HIS A 36 8.41 -0.97 13.28
N GLU A 37 8.28 0.35 13.17
CA GLU A 37 7.00 1.03 13.08
C GLU A 37 6.44 1.13 11.67
N ILE A 38 7.15 0.61 10.66
CA ILE A 38 6.71 0.58 9.27
C ILE A 38 5.88 -0.70 9.04
N TYR A 39 4.57 -0.54 8.88
CA TYR A 39 3.63 -1.65 8.60
C TYR A 39 2.52 -1.20 7.64
N GLU A 40 1.77 -2.15 7.10
CA GLU A 40 0.70 -1.89 6.13
C GLU A 40 -0.42 -1.01 6.73
N GLY A 41 -0.89 -0.03 5.96
CA GLY A 41 -1.98 0.88 6.37
C GLY A 41 -1.55 2.09 7.18
N ILE A 42 -0.24 2.28 7.41
CA ILE A 42 0.31 3.50 8.01
C ILE A 42 0.17 4.71 7.06
N ASN A 43 -0.18 5.87 7.61
CA ASN A 43 -0.09 7.14 6.88
C ASN A 43 1.36 7.65 6.92
N ILE A 44 2.14 7.33 5.89
CA ILE A 44 3.57 7.67 5.79
C ILE A 44 3.81 9.17 5.90
N LYS A 45 2.95 9.96 5.25
CA LYS A 45 3.03 11.43 5.23
C LYS A 45 2.88 12.02 6.63
N GLU A 46 1.90 11.55 7.41
CA GLU A 46 1.63 12.09 8.74
C GLU A 46 2.63 11.57 9.78
N LYS A 47 2.86 10.25 9.81
CA LYS A 47 3.66 9.63 10.86
C LYS A 47 5.16 9.91 10.72
N PHE A 48 5.70 9.80 9.50
CA PHE A 48 7.13 9.97 9.25
C PHE A 48 7.49 11.30 8.58
N LYS A 49 6.52 12.22 8.50
CA LYS A 49 6.65 13.48 7.74
C LYS A 49 7.11 13.22 6.30
N GLY A 50 6.61 12.14 5.72
CA GLY A 50 7.02 11.67 4.40
C GLY A 50 6.70 12.67 3.30
N GLU A 51 7.67 12.89 2.43
CA GLU A 51 7.52 13.72 1.23
C GLU A 51 7.52 12.81 0.00
N GLU A 52 6.46 12.88 -0.80
CA GLU A 52 6.36 12.11 -2.03
C GLU A 52 7.37 12.62 -3.08
N LEU A 53 8.11 11.69 -3.69
CA LEU A 53 9.05 11.94 -4.76
C LEU A 53 8.33 11.92 -6.10
N THR A 54 7.69 13.03 -6.42
CA THR A 54 6.86 13.21 -7.64
C THR A 54 7.63 13.18 -8.98
N SER A 55 8.94 12.98 -8.97
CA SER A 55 9.76 12.94 -10.19
C SER A 55 10.99 12.06 -10.01
N ASN A 56 11.24 11.23 -11.03
CA ASN A 56 12.28 10.21 -11.04
C ASN A 56 13.69 10.78 -11.25
N LEU A 57 13.82 12.06 -11.62
CA LEU A 57 15.10 12.68 -12.00
C LEU A 57 15.49 13.86 -11.09
N LYS A 58 14.87 13.98 -9.91
CA LYS A 58 15.23 15.04 -8.96
C LYS A 58 16.66 14.82 -8.43
N PRO A 59 17.53 15.84 -8.46
CA PRO A 59 18.85 15.77 -7.86
C PRO A 59 18.77 15.44 -6.37
N ILE A 60 19.65 14.56 -5.92
CA ILE A 60 19.66 14.05 -4.53
C ILE A 60 19.78 15.19 -3.51
N GLY A 61 20.62 16.19 -3.75
CA GLY A 61 20.80 17.34 -2.87
C GLY A 61 19.60 18.30 -2.82
N GLN A 62 18.66 18.20 -3.77
CA GLN A 62 17.40 18.95 -3.70
C GLN A 62 16.33 18.24 -2.88
N VAL A 63 16.39 16.91 -2.82
CA VAL A 63 15.45 16.05 -2.08
C VAL A 63 15.91 15.87 -0.63
N PHE A 64 17.22 15.68 -0.43
CA PHE A 64 17.84 15.47 0.87
C PHE A 64 18.70 16.68 1.21
N LYS A 65 18.03 17.82 1.47
CA LYS A 65 18.69 19.12 1.77
C LYS A 65 19.46 19.15 3.10
N GLY A 66 19.39 18.09 3.90
CA GLY A 66 20.11 17.92 5.15
C GLY A 66 20.64 16.49 5.25
N GLN A 67 21.75 16.33 5.98
CA GLN A 67 22.36 15.03 6.20
C GLN A 67 21.42 14.20 7.10
N PRO A 68 21.00 13.02 6.67
CA PRO A 68 20.23 12.12 7.52
C PRO A 68 21.09 11.72 8.74
N PRO A 69 20.47 11.46 9.92
CA PRO A 69 21.18 11.20 11.17
C PRO A 69 22.22 10.08 11.11
N SER A 70 22.10 9.17 10.15
CA SER A 70 22.93 7.97 10.01
C SER A 70 23.82 7.98 8.75
N GLU A 71 23.91 9.08 7.99
CA GLU A 71 24.51 9.10 6.63
C GLU A 71 23.77 8.24 5.59
N HIS A 72 22.66 7.59 5.96
CA HIS A 72 21.85 6.76 5.06
C HIS A 72 20.62 7.49 4.54
N ILE A 73 20.27 7.24 3.28
CA ILE A 73 19.02 7.72 2.70
C ILE A 73 17.91 6.74 3.03
N HIS A 74 16.81 7.24 3.58
CA HIS A 74 15.62 6.44 3.88
C HIS A 74 14.52 6.72 2.85
N ILE A 75 14.15 5.67 2.12
CA ILE A 75 13.06 5.69 1.13
C ILE A 75 12.08 4.57 1.48
N ILE A 76 10.79 4.91 1.55
CA ILE A 76 9.73 3.89 1.58
C ILE A 76 9.18 3.76 0.17
N VAL A 77 9.09 2.51 -0.29
CA VAL A 77 8.45 2.15 -1.57
C VAL A 77 7.05 1.65 -1.25
N GLU A 78 6.05 2.36 -1.74
CA GLU A 78 4.65 1.98 -1.63
C GLU A 78 4.15 1.49 -2.99
N LEU A 79 3.48 0.32 -2.98
CA LEU A 79 2.81 -0.18 -4.17
C LEU A 79 1.59 0.70 -4.48
N PRO A 80 1.33 0.99 -5.77
CA PRO A 80 0.10 1.68 -6.13
C PRO A 80 -1.10 0.85 -5.67
N ALA A 81 -2.15 1.51 -5.19
CA ALA A 81 -3.37 0.84 -4.79
C ALA A 81 -3.89 -0.02 -5.95
N THR A 82 -3.77 -1.35 -5.84
CA THR A 82 -4.34 -2.25 -6.83
C THR A 82 -5.85 -2.08 -6.75
N THR A 83 -6.44 -1.47 -7.78
CA THR A 83 -7.89 -1.52 -8.00
C THR A 83 -8.25 -2.94 -8.42
N VAL A 84 -8.16 -3.89 -7.50
CA VAL A 84 -8.89 -5.14 -7.65
C VAL A 84 -10.34 -4.71 -7.58
N LYS A 85 -10.97 -4.51 -8.75
CA LYS A 85 -12.41 -4.46 -8.87
C LYS A 85 -12.92 -5.82 -8.40
N ARG A 86 -13.03 -6.00 -7.08
CA ARG A 86 -13.89 -7.03 -6.50
C ARG A 86 -15.27 -6.65 -7.01
N LYS A 87 -15.74 -7.32 -8.07
CA LYS A 87 -17.17 -7.47 -8.29
C LYS A 87 -17.67 -8.15 -7.02
N MET A 88 -18.09 -7.35 -6.04
CA MET A 88 -18.92 -7.87 -4.97
C MET A 88 -20.10 -8.53 -5.68
N PRO A 89 -20.41 -9.81 -5.41
CA PRO A 89 -21.64 -10.39 -5.93
C PRO A 89 -22.79 -9.52 -5.41
N THR A 90 -23.45 -8.82 -6.33
CA THR A 90 -24.69 -8.11 -6.03
C THR A 90 -25.68 -9.18 -5.58
N ILE A 91 -25.90 -9.30 -4.28
CA ILE A 91 -27.01 -10.11 -3.77
C ILE A 91 -28.27 -9.29 -4.04
N THR A 92 -28.80 -9.41 -5.26
CA THR A 92 -30.13 -8.95 -5.61
C THR A 92 -31.11 -9.66 -4.68
N HIS A 93 -31.55 -8.97 -3.62
CA HIS A 93 -32.68 -9.40 -2.84
C HIS A 93 -33.92 -9.16 -3.69
N ALA A 94 -34.34 -10.19 -4.44
CA ALA A 94 -35.67 -10.21 -5.03
C ALA A 94 -36.70 -10.14 -3.88
N PRO A 95 -37.70 -9.25 -3.94
CA PRO A 95 -38.77 -9.23 -2.96
C PRO A 95 -39.49 -10.58 -3.02
N LYS A 96 -39.53 -11.29 -1.88
CA LYS A 96 -40.33 -12.50 -1.73
C LYS A 96 -41.81 -12.11 -1.88
N THR A 97 -42.42 -12.42 -3.01
CA THR A 97 -43.88 -12.40 -3.15
C THR A 97 -44.43 -13.59 -2.38
N ASN A 98 -45.00 -13.33 -1.22
CA ASN A 98 -45.86 -14.24 -0.50
C ASN A 98 -47.21 -14.34 -1.22
N THR A 99 -47.26 -15.14 -2.29
CA THR A 99 -48.52 -15.64 -2.83
C THR A 99 -48.89 -16.91 -2.08
N GLY A 100 -49.74 -16.76 -1.06
CA GLY A 100 -50.44 -17.89 -0.45
C GLY A 100 -51.29 -18.58 -1.51
N LEU A 101 -50.88 -19.79 -1.89
CA LEU A 101 -51.67 -20.71 -2.69
C LEU A 101 -52.90 -21.15 -1.89
N SER A 102 -54.06 -21.01 -2.50
CA SER A 102 -55.35 -21.46 -1.99
C SER A 102 -55.56 -22.97 -2.20
N ARG A 103 -56.41 -23.54 -1.34
CA ARG A 103 -57.16 -24.82 -1.41
C ARG A 103 -56.51 -26.07 -0.79
N LEU A 104 -57.17 -26.60 0.24
CA LEU A 104 -58.18 -27.67 0.12
C LEU A 104 -59.34 -27.38 1.08
#